data_AF-A0A9E5S6C2-F1
#
_entry.id   AF-A0A9E5S6C2-F1
#
_cell.length_a   1.000
_cell.length_b   1.000
_cell.length_c   1.000
_cell.angle_alpha   90.00
_cell.angle_beta   90.00
_cell.angle_gamma   90.00
#
_symmetry.space_group_name_H-M   'P 1'
#
loop_
_entity.id
_entity.type
_entity.pdbx_description
1 polymer ?
#
loop_
_entity_poly.entity_id
_entity_poly.type
_entity_poly.pdbx_seq_one_letter_code
_entity_poly.pdbx_strand_id
1 'polypeptide(L)'
;MARPVKMIDGYSESLWKSVVVKSLRIGWPEGLKEASRRLNKSTMKSLLICGLFEDVFPPEEELQEAMDEVNRFDFEALCARETHHGQGLADRFCDLEDEAVYAARNCKPDIWAMANKYGIWIPPRAMNVFYTWHWLRNEIRGGKREIDRTPWTGIPKVMADSHTYEGKKIGQGITLLSGHYSQHREIGRLVQEKGWQWIREQVQNSGVFETEDIPKQTSILDLNLD
;
A
#
# COMPACT_ATOMS: atom_id res chain seq x y z
N MET A 1 -27.74 1.75 10.49
CA MET A 1 -27.74 1.96 9.02
C MET A 1 -26.29 2.02 8.57
N ALA A 2 -25.89 1.23 7.56
CA ALA A 2 -24.55 1.34 7.00
C ALA A 2 -24.37 2.72 6.35
N ARG A 3 -23.22 3.37 6.59
CA ARG A 3 -22.91 4.65 5.93
C ARG A 3 -22.85 4.41 4.41
N PRO A 4 -23.38 5.34 3.59
CA PRO A 4 -23.29 5.21 2.13
C PRO A 4 -21.83 5.10 1.69
N VAL A 5 -21.57 4.23 0.72
CA VAL A 5 -20.23 4.04 0.14
C VAL A 5 -19.87 5.30 -0.64
N LYS A 6 -18.72 5.88 -0.32
CA LYS A 6 -18.21 7.04 -1.05
C LYS A 6 -17.65 6.59 -2.39
N MET A 7 -18.23 7.10 -3.48
CA MET A 7 -17.78 6.85 -4.86
C MET A 7 -16.98 8.06 -5.38
N ILE A 8 -15.95 7.80 -6.19
CA ILE A 8 -15.05 8.77 -6.81
C ILE A 8 -14.69 8.22 -8.21
N ASP A 9 -15.04 8.96 -9.26
CA ASP A 9 -14.78 8.58 -10.66
C ASP A 9 -15.19 7.14 -11.02
N GLY A 10 -16.39 6.71 -10.67
CA GLY A 10 -16.88 5.37 -10.99
C GLY A 10 -16.51 4.28 -9.98
N TYR A 11 -15.62 4.55 -9.02
CA TYR A 11 -15.12 3.55 -8.08
C TYR A 11 -15.27 3.97 -6.62
N SER A 12 -15.33 3.02 -5.71
CA SER A 12 -15.37 3.28 -4.29
C SER A 12 -14.04 3.89 -3.82
N GLU A 13 -14.11 4.75 -2.80
CA GLU A 13 -12.92 5.25 -2.13
C GLU A 13 -12.06 4.09 -1.58
N SER A 14 -12.67 2.96 -1.21
CA SER A 14 -11.94 1.78 -0.75
C SER A 14 -11.09 1.13 -1.84
N LEU A 15 -11.55 1.14 -3.10
CA LEU A 15 -10.78 0.64 -4.22
C LEU A 15 -9.62 1.58 -4.56
N TRP A 16 -9.84 2.90 -4.54
CA TRP A 16 -8.75 3.88 -4.67
C TRP A 16 -7.70 3.73 -3.57
N LYS A 17 -8.11 3.49 -2.32
CA LYS A 17 -7.17 3.21 -1.22
C LYS A 17 -6.39 1.92 -1.46
N SER A 18 -7.03 0.91 -2.03
CA SER A 18 -6.38 -0.35 -2.43
C SER A 18 -5.34 -0.12 -3.52
N VAL A 19 -5.63 0.73 -4.52
CA VAL A 19 -4.65 1.15 -5.53
C VAL A 19 -3.41 1.74 -4.87
N VAL A 20 -3.55 2.60 -3.85
CA VAL A 20 -2.37 3.17 -3.15
C VAL A 20 -1.48 2.09 -2.54
N VAL A 21 -2.07 1.22 -1.70
CA VAL A 21 -1.31 0.17 -0.98
C VAL A 21 -0.63 -0.76 -1.97
N LYS A 22 -1.40 -1.27 -2.93
CA LYS A 22 -0.95 -2.30 -3.85
C LYS A 22 0.01 -1.77 -4.92
N SER A 23 -0.15 -0.52 -5.34
CA SER A 23 0.81 0.13 -6.26
C SER A 23 2.15 0.35 -5.57
N LEU A 24 2.16 0.79 -4.31
CA LEU A 24 3.41 0.89 -3.54
C LEU A 24 4.05 -0.50 -3.38
N ARG A 25 3.27 -1.53 -3.03
CA ARG A 25 3.74 -2.92 -2.89
C ARG A 25 4.47 -3.44 -4.12
N ILE A 26 3.95 -3.23 -5.33
CA ILE A 26 4.59 -3.71 -6.57
C ILE A 26 5.57 -2.71 -7.18
N GLY A 27 5.65 -1.49 -6.64
CA GLY A 27 6.52 -0.43 -7.13
C GLY A 27 5.99 0.22 -8.42
N TRP A 28 4.71 0.58 -8.47
CA TRP A 28 4.02 1.18 -9.63
C TRP A 28 3.68 2.67 -9.38
N PRO A 29 4.54 3.62 -9.82
CA PRO A 29 4.31 5.05 -9.57
C PRO A 29 3.06 5.60 -10.25
N GLU A 30 2.71 5.14 -11.44
CA GLU A 30 1.53 5.65 -12.18
C GLU A 30 0.23 5.37 -11.42
N GLY A 31 0.11 4.20 -10.77
CA GLY A 31 -1.03 3.90 -9.90
C GLY A 31 -1.12 4.84 -8.69
N LEU A 32 0.02 5.21 -8.09
CA LEU A 32 0.08 6.19 -7.00
C LEU A 32 -0.29 7.60 -7.48
N LYS A 33 0.23 8.02 -8.65
CA LYS A 33 -0.10 9.30 -9.29
C LYS A 33 -1.60 9.41 -9.51
N GLU A 34 -2.23 8.39 -10.08
CA GLU A 34 -3.68 8.41 -10.36
C GLU A 34 -4.53 8.41 -9.10
N ALA A 35 -4.17 7.61 -8.09
CA ALA A 35 -4.86 7.61 -6.81
C ALA A 35 -4.73 8.98 -6.09
N SER A 36 -3.57 9.64 -6.21
CA SER A 36 -3.32 10.95 -5.59
C SER A 36 -4.22 12.07 -6.12
N ARG A 37 -4.71 11.95 -7.36
CA ARG A 37 -5.66 12.92 -7.97
C ARG A 37 -7.08 12.80 -7.41
N ARG A 38 -7.40 11.69 -6.74
CA ARG A 38 -8.77 11.34 -6.31
C ARG A 38 -8.92 11.24 -4.80
N LEU A 39 -7.84 10.87 -4.11
CA LEU A 39 -7.79 10.84 -2.66
C LEU A 39 -7.20 12.13 -2.10
N ASN A 40 -7.73 12.60 -0.97
CA ASN A 40 -7.17 13.77 -0.30
C ASN A 40 -5.76 13.49 0.24
N LYS A 41 -4.96 14.56 0.38
CA LYS A 41 -3.56 14.51 0.84
C LYS A 41 -3.37 13.78 2.17
N SER A 42 -4.27 13.97 3.13
CA SER A 42 -4.18 13.32 4.44
C SER A 42 -4.36 11.79 4.33
N THR A 43 -5.33 11.37 3.53
CA THR A 43 -5.60 9.95 3.25
C THR A 43 -4.43 9.30 2.52
N MET A 44 -3.90 9.95 1.48
CA MET A 44 -2.70 9.50 0.76
C MET A 44 -1.51 9.33 1.72
N LYS A 45 -1.21 10.35 2.52
CA LYS A 45 -0.10 10.32 3.47
C LYS A 45 -0.26 9.20 4.50
N SER A 46 -1.46 9.03 5.06
CA SER A 46 -1.75 7.95 6.02
C SER A 46 -1.55 6.56 5.41
N LEU A 47 -1.95 6.35 4.15
CA LEU A 47 -1.76 5.09 3.43
C LEU A 47 -0.28 4.82 3.14
N LEU A 48 0.46 5.82 2.69
CA LEU A 48 1.87 5.67 2.36
C LEU A 48 2.72 5.40 3.61
N ILE A 49 2.44 6.07 4.75
CA ILE A 49 3.09 5.74 6.03
C ILE A 49 2.80 4.29 6.43
N CYS A 50 1.56 3.82 6.25
CA CYS A 50 1.23 2.42 6.48
C CYS A 50 2.05 1.52 5.56
N GLY A 51 2.11 1.81 4.27
CA GLY A 51 2.88 1.04 3.28
C GLY A 51 4.39 1.06 3.49
N LEU A 52 4.95 2.11 4.11
CA LEU A 52 6.35 2.12 4.52
C LEU A 52 6.65 0.98 5.49
N PHE A 53 5.76 0.77 6.46
CA PHE A 53 5.93 -0.25 7.50
C PHE A 53 5.27 -1.58 7.15
N GLU A 54 4.36 -1.63 6.18
CA GLU A 54 3.69 -2.86 5.74
C GLU A 54 4.45 -3.55 4.60
N ASP A 55 5.07 -2.77 3.70
CA ASP A 55 5.69 -3.27 2.48
C ASP A 55 7.17 -2.85 2.39
N VAL A 56 7.45 -1.55 2.25
CA VAL A 56 8.79 -1.04 1.92
C VAL A 56 9.85 -1.49 2.93
N PHE A 57 9.54 -1.44 4.22
CA PHE A 57 10.44 -1.91 5.28
C PHE A 57 11.85 -1.30 5.14
N PRO A 58 11.99 0.03 5.26
CA PRO A 58 13.30 0.68 5.15
C PRO A 58 14.20 0.33 6.34
N PRO A 59 15.53 0.28 6.18
CA PRO A 59 16.47 0.27 7.30
C PRO A 59 16.25 1.44 8.27
N GLU A 60 16.65 1.30 9.53
CA GLU A 60 16.49 2.35 10.56
C GLU A 60 17.18 3.66 10.14
N GLU A 61 18.33 3.57 9.50
CA GLU A 61 19.11 4.69 8.98
C GLU A 61 18.49 5.39 7.77
N GLU A 62 17.66 4.70 6.98
CA GLU A 62 16.98 5.26 5.80
C GLU A 62 15.55 5.76 6.12
N LEU A 63 15.06 5.49 7.33
CA LEU A 63 13.66 5.75 7.70
C LEU A 63 13.28 7.23 7.54
N GLN A 64 14.16 8.15 7.91
CA GLN A 64 13.90 9.58 7.79
C GLN A 64 13.77 9.99 6.31
N GLU A 65 14.64 9.47 5.45
CA GLU A 65 14.57 9.72 4.01
C GLU A 65 13.28 9.16 3.41
N ALA A 66 12.89 7.94 3.76
CA ALA A 66 11.64 7.34 3.31
C ALA A 66 10.41 8.15 3.77
N MET A 67 10.43 8.69 4.99
CA MET A 67 9.39 9.60 5.48
C MET A 67 9.36 10.92 4.71
N ASP A 68 10.51 11.47 4.33
CA ASP A 68 10.60 12.70 3.53
C ASP A 68 10.12 12.50 2.09
N GLU A 69 10.35 11.33 1.51
CA GLU A 69 9.75 10.93 0.24
C GLU A 69 8.21 10.86 0.34
N VAL A 70 7.65 10.29 1.42
CA VAL A 70 6.21 10.33 1.68
C VAL A 70 5.69 11.76 1.83
N ASN A 71 6.41 12.62 2.56
CA ASN A 71 6.03 14.01 2.78
C ASN A 71 5.98 14.82 1.47
N ARG A 72 6.90 14.52 0.55
CA ARG A 72 7.01 15.15 -0.78
C ARG A 72 6.15 14.49 -1.85
N PHE A 73 5.53 13.35 -1.56
CA PHE A 73 4.89 12.48 -2.55
C PHE A 73 5.82 12.10 -3.71
N ASP A 74 7.08 11.77 -3.39
CA ASP A 74 8.03 11.25 -4.34
C ASP A 74 7.75 9.76 -4.62
N PHE A 75 6.74 9.51 -5.47
CA PHE A 75 6.26 8.16 -5.75
C PHE A 75 7.32 7.29 -6.46
N GLU A 76 8.20 7.89 -7.26
CA GLU A 76 9.25 7.13 -7.94
C GLU A 76 10.31 6.65 -6.96
N ALA A 77 10.77 7.51 -6.05
CA ALA A 77 11.70 7.12 -4.99
C ALA A 77 11.10 6.03 -4.09
N LEU A 78 9.86 6.22 -3.62
CA LEU A 78 9.17 5.24 -2.77
C LEU A 78 9.00 3.88 -3.46
N CYS A 79 8.59 3.87 -4.73
CA CYS A 79 8.40 2.63 -5.48
C CYS A 79 9.72 1.92 -5.80
N ALA A 80 10.82 2.66 -5.91
CA ALA A 80 12.14 2.12 -6.20
C ALA A 80 12.81 1.45 -4.98
N ARG A 81 12.31 1.69 -3.76
CA ARG A 81 12.77 0.97 -2.57
C ARG A 81 12.35 -0.50 -2.66
N GLU A 82 13.24 -1.40 -2.27
CA GLU A 82 12.90 -2.82 -2.11
C GLU A 82 11.88 -2.99 -0.98
N THR A 83 11.14 -4.10 -0.95
CA THR A 83 10.19 -4.43 0.13
C THR A 83 10.71 -5.57 1.00
N HIS A 84 10.07 -5.81 2.14
CA HIS A 84 10.37 -6.98 2.96
C HIS A 84 10.17 -8.30 2.20
N HIS A 85 9.32 -8.35 1.16
CA HIS A 85 9.14 -9.52 0.30
C HIS A 85 10.39 -9.81 -0.54
N GLY A 86 10.97 -8.78 -1.16
CA GLY A 86 12.20 -8.91 -1.95
C GLY A 86 13.45 -9.12 -1.11
N GLN A 87 13.43 -8.67 0.15
CA GLN A 87 14.51 -8.92 1.12
C GLN A 87 14.46 -10.33 1.76
N GLY A 88 13.44 -11.14 1.45
CA GLY A 88 13.28 -12.49 2.04
C GLY A 88 12.78 -12.49 3.49
N LEU A 89 12.15 -11.40 3.93
CA LEU A 89 11.65 -11.23 5.31
C LEU A 89 10.14 -11.48 5.45
N ALA A 90 9.46 -11.97 4.40
CA ALA A 90 8.01 -12.19 4.42
C ALA A 90 7.56 -13.17 5.50
N ASP A 91 8.28 -14.28 5.71
CA ASP A 91 7.93 -15.23 6.78
C ASP A 91 8.13 -14.61 8.16
N ARG A 92 9.27 -13.94 8.38
CA ARG A 92 9.59 -13.24 9.64
C ARG A 92 8.54 -12.17 9.98
N PHE A 93 8.08 -11.42 8.98
CA PHE A 93 6.99 -10.46 9.11
C PHE A 93 5.70 -11.13 9.58
N CYS A 94 5.34 -12.27 8.99
CA CYS A 94 4.10 -12.99 9.32
C CYS A 94 4.18 -13.74 10.66
N ASP A 95 5.36 -14.20 11.07
CA ASP A 95 5.55 -14.88 12.36
C ASP A 95 5.24 -13.96 13.56
N LEU A 96 5.28 -12.64 13.36
CA LEU A 96 4.96 -11.63 14.38
C LEU A 96 3.50 -11.16 14.36
N GLU A 97 2.63 -11.72 13.50
CA GLU A 97 1.23 -11.28 13.33
C GLU A 97 0.48 -11.18 14.67
N ASP A 98 0.42 -12.29 15.43
CA ASP A 98 -0.40 -12.38 16.62
C ASP A 98 0.06 -11.38 17.69
N GLU A 99 1.37 -11.26 17.90
CA GLU A 99 1.95 -10.32 18.85
C GLU A 99 1.73 -8.87 18.42
N ALA A 100 1.96 -8.54 17.15
CA ALA A 100 1.78 -7.20 16.61
C ALA A 100 0.32 -6.75 16.66
N VAL A 101 -0.63 -7.63 16.30
CA VAL A 101 -2.06 -7.37 16.37
C VAL A 101 -2.51 -7.20 17.82
N TYR A 102 -2.03 -8.05 18.73
CA TYR A 102 -2.32 -7.92 20.16
C TYR A 102 -1.79 -6.59 20.72
N ALA A 103 -0.55 -6.22 20.39
CA ALA A 103 0.07 -5.00 20.88
C ALA A 103 -0.65 -3.73 20.35
N ALA A 104 -1.03 -3.72 19.07
CA ALA A 104 -1.79 -2.63 18.45
C ALA A 104 -3.20 -2.49 19.04
N ARG A 105 -3.93 -3.59 19.24
CA ARG A 105 -5.30 -3.57 19.81
C ARG A 105 -5.34 -3.07 21.24
N ASN A 106 -4.32 -3.36 22.04
CA ASN A 106 -4.24 -2.96 23.43
C ASN A 106 -3.53 -1.61 23.64
N CYS A 107 -3.22 -0.88 22.56
CA CYS A 107 -2.55 0.42 22.61
C CYS A 107 -1.36 0.46 23.57
N LYS A 108 -0.51 -0.58 23.55
CA LYS A 108 0.63 -0.66 24.46
C LYS A 108 1.41 0.68 24.37
N PRO A 109 1.58 1.43 25.49
CA PRO A 109 2.23 2.74 25.50
C PRO A 109 3.59 2.71 24.79
N ASP A 110 4.24 1.55 24.85
CA ASP A 110 5.54 1.28 24.25
C ASP A 110 5.57 1.50 22.73
N ILE A 111 4.48 1.21 21.98
CA ILE A 111 4.46 1.43 20.51
C ILE A 111 4.54 2.93 20.19
N TRP A 112 3.80 3.75 20.92
CA TRP A 112 3.84 5.20 20.75
C TRP A 112 5.18 5.78 21.23
N ALA A 113 5.73 5.26 22.32
CA ALA A 113 7.06 5.63 22.78
C ALA A 113 8.16 5.28 21.74
N MET A 114 8.06 4.10 21.11
CA MET A 114 8.92 3.70 20.00
C MET A 114 8.78 4.66 18.82
N ALA A 115 7.55 4.97 18.39
CA ALA A 115 7.30 5.90 17.29
C ALA A 115 7.87 7.31 17.57
N ASN A 116 7.70 7.79 18.81
CA ASN A 116 8.24 9.08 19.26
C ASN A 116 9.76 9.12 19.23
N LYS A 117 10.47 8.00 19.51
CA LYS A 117 11.93 7.92 19.37
C LYS A 117 12.41 8.26 17.96
N TYR A 118 11.61 7.94 16.95
CA TYR A 118 11.89 8.24 15.55
C TYR A 118 11.32 9.58 15.08
N GLY A 119 10.59 10.31 15.94
CA GLY A 119 9.90 11.54 15.54
C GLY A 119 8.75 11.31 14.54
N ILE A 120 8.19 10.10 14.48
CA ILE A 120 7.19 9.71 13.48
C ILE A 120 5.80 9.69 14.09
N TRP A 121 4.87 10.39 13.45
CA TRP A 121 3.45 10.18 13.70
C TRP A 121 2.97 8.96 12.92
N ILE A 122 2.38 8.00 13.63
CA ILE A 122 1.88 6.74 13.05
C ILE A 122 0.36 6.74 13.07
N PRO A 123 -0.32 6.54 11.94
CA PRO A 123 -1.77 6.38 11.95
C PRO A 123 -2.14 5.06 12.67
N PRO A 124 -3.28 4.97 13.37
CA PRO A 124 -3.66 3.75 14.11
C PRO A 124 -3.59 2.46 13.28
N ARG A 125 -3.92 2.54 11.98
CA ARG A 125 -3.85 1.39 11.05
C ARG A 125 -2.44 0.84 10.82
N ALA A 126 -1.40 1.62 11.12
CA ALA A 126 -0.01 1.25 10.89
C ALA A 126 0.68 0.76 12.17
N MET A 127 -0.01 0.70 13.32
CA MET A 127 0.60 0.35 14.60
C MET A 127 1.15 -1.09 14.63
N ASN A 128 0.42 -2.06 14.09
CA ASN A 128 0.87 -3.45 14.04
C ASN A 128 2.07 -3.62 13.10
N VAL A 129 2.00 -3.04 11.89
CA VAL A 129 3.08 -3.16 10.92
C VAL A 129 4.34 -2.38 11.35
N PHE A 130 4.17 -1.24 12.03
CA PHE A 130 5.29 -0.53 12.66
C PHE A 130 5.93 -1.34 13.79
N TYR A 131 5.12 -1.99 14.63
CA TYR A 131 5.63 -2.88 15.66
C TYR A 131 6.51 -3.99 15.05
N THR A 132 6.02 -4.64 14.00
CA THR A 132 6.78 -5.67 13.28
C THR A 132 8.06 -5.12 12.68
N TRP A 133 8.00 -3.97 12.00
CA TRP A 133 9.18 -3.28 11.49
C TRP A 133 10.21 -3.00 12.59
N HIS A 134 9.77 -2.46 13.74
CA HIS A 134 10.66 -2.12 14.83
C HIS A 134 11.42 -3.35 15.34
N TRP A 135 10.76 -4.50 15.48
CA TRP A 135 11.41 -5.73 15.93
C TRP A 135 12.38 -6.32 14.91
N LEU A 136 12.06 -6.21 13.62
CA LEU A 136 12.88 -6.74 12.54
C LEU A 136 13.95 -5.77 12.04
N ARG A 137 13.98 -4.52 12.51
CA ARG A 137 14.82 -3.44 11.94
C ARG A 137 16.31 -3.77 11.77
N ASN A 138 16.87 -4.62 12.64
CA ASN A 138 18.27 -5.06 12.56
C ASN A 138 18.51 -6.17 11.51
N GLU A 139 17.46 -6.79 10.99
CA GLU A 139 17.49 -7.79 9.91
C GLU A 139 17.28 -7.14 8.53
N ILE A 140 16.78 -5.90 8.50
CA ILE A 140 16.49 -5.15 7.27
C ILE A 140 17.79 -4.67 6.63
N ARG A 141 17.96 -4.95 5.35
CA ARG A 141 19.14 -4.52 4.56
C ARG A 141 18.86 -3.34 3.64
N GLY A 142 17.58 -3.10 3.35
CA GLY A 142 17.17 -2.11 2.37
C GLY A 142 17.48 -2.57 0.95
N GLY A 143 17.81 -1.61 0.08
CA GLY A 143 18.09 -1.86 -1.33
C GLY A 143 17.06 -1.25 -2.26
N LYS A 144 17.31 -1.42 -3.56
CA LYS A 144 16.48 -0.87 -4.63
C LYS A 144 15.99 -1.96 -5.55
N ARG A 145 14.81 -1.75 -6.12
CA ARG A 145 14.22 -2.54 -7.19
C ARG A 145 13.87 -1.65 -8.37
N GLU A 146 13.75 -2.25 -9.55
CA GLU A 146 13.20 -1.55 -10.71
C GLU A 146 11.74 -1.19 -10.45
N ILE A 147 11.28 -0.05 -10.96
CA ILE A 147 9.87 0.36 -10.89
C ILE A 147 9.06 -0.22 -12.05
N ASP A 148 7.77 -0.49 -11.81
CA ASP A 148 6.81 -0.77 -12.87
C ASP A 148 6.50 0.53 -13.63
N ARG A 149 6.90 0.59 -14.90
CA ARG A 149 6.67 1.74 -15.79
C ARG A 149 5.41 1.59 -16.65
N THR A 150 4.60 0.56 -16.41
CA THR A 150 3.37 0.34 -17.18
C THR A 150 2.45 1.56 -17.04
N PRO A 151 1.97 2.14 -18.17
CA PRO A 151 1.07 3.29 -18.11
C PRO A 151 -0.26 2.92 -17.48
N TRP A 152 -0.94 3.91 -16.90
CA TRP A 152 -2.29 3.70 -16.37
C TRP A 152 -3.30 3.46 -17.49
N THR A 153 -4.06 2.37 -17.39
CA THR A 153 -5.18 2.04 -18.30
C THR A 153 -6.50 1.82 -17.57
N GLY A 154 -6.49 1.82 -16.24
CA GLY A 154 -7.63 1.53 -15.38
C GLY A 154 -7.17 0.83 -14.08
N ILE A 155 -8.11 0.53 -13.19
CA ILE A 155 -7.79 -0.19 -11.94
C ILE A 155 -7.69 -1.68 -12.23
N PRO A 156 -6.51 -2.34 -12.04
CA PRO A 156 -6.40 -3.77 -12.27
C PRO A 156 -7.36 -4.59 -11.40
N LYS A 157 -7.89 -5.70 -11.90
CA LYS A 157 -8.88 -6.50 -11.16
C LYS A 157 -8.36 -7.04 -9.83
N VAL A 158 -7.07 -7.35 -9.76
CA VAL A 158 -6.40 -7.77 -8.52
C VAL A 158 -6.35 -6.67 -7.44
N MET A 159 -6.67 -5.41 -7.77
CA MET A 159 -6.79 -4.35 -6.78
C MET A 159 -8.06 -4.49 -5.95
N ALA A 160 -9.13 -5.08 -6.48
CA ALA A 160 -10.34 -5.36 -5.71
C ALA A 160 -10.27 -6.72 -5.04
N ASP A 161 -10.23 -6.72 -3.72
CA ASP A 161 -10.28 -7.93 -2.90
C ASP A 161 -11.31 -7.79 -1.79
N SER A 162 -11.28 -8.72 -0.85
CA SER A 162 -12.14 -8.75 0.34
C SER A 162 -12.15 -7.46 1.18
N HIS A 163 -11.19 -6.54 1.02
CA HIS A 163 -11.12 -5.26 1.73
C HIS A 163 -11.82 -4.11 0.98
N THR A 164 -12.10 -4.29 -0.30
CA THR A 164 -12.75 -3.29 -1.16
C THR A 164 -14.24 -3.53 -1.29
N TYR A 165 -15.01 -2.47 -1.55
CA TYR A 165 -16.43 -2.58 -1.84
C TYR A 165 -16.69 -3.42 -3.09
N GLU A 166 -15.95 -3.19 -4.17
CA GLU A 166 -16.06 -3.88 -5.45
C GLU A 166 -15.78 -5.37 -5.29
N GLY A 167 -14.70 -5.72 -4.58
CA GLY A 167 -14.37 -7.11 -4.31
C GLY A 167 -15.46 -7.81 -3.51
N LYS A 168 -16.02 -7.16 -2.48
CA LYS A 168 -17.18 -7.70 -1.74
C LYS A 168 -18.43 -7.84 -2.62
N LYS A 169 -18.71 -6.87 -3.49
CA LYS A 169 -19.88 -6.85 -4.38
C LYS A 169 -19.87 -8.03 -5.35
N ILE A 170 -18.70 -8.37 -5.89
CA ILE A 170 -18.54 -9.47 -6.86
C ILE A 170 -18.16 -10.81 -6.21
N GLY A 171 -18.07 -10.87 -4.87
CA GLY A 171 -17.63 -12.07 -4.15
C GLY A 171 -16.15 -12.42 -4.34
N GLN A 172 -15.31 -11.46 -4.76
CA GLN A 172 -13.87 -11.63 -4.87
C GLN A 172 -13.27 -11.71 -3.45
N GLY A 173 -12.70 -12.86 -3.14
CA GLY A 173 -12.01 -13.11 -1.87
C GLY A 173 -10.61 -12.50 -1.84
N ILE A 174 -9.62 -13.36 -1.55
CA ILE A 174 -8.19 -12.99 -1.53
C ILE A 174 -7.67 -12.92 -2.97
N THR A 175 -6.86 -11.92 -3.26
CA THR A 175 -6.18 -11.72 -4.54
C THR A 175 -4.66 -11.77 -4.34
N LEU A 176 -3.90 -11.84 -5.44
CA LEU A 176 -2.43 -11.86 -5.42
C LEU A 176 -1.80 -10.76 -4.54
N LEU A 177 -2.41 -9.57 -4.52
CA LEU A 177 -1.89 -8.41 -3.79
C LEU A 177 -2.62 -8.12 -2.48
N SER A 178 -3.45 -9.03 -1.97
CA SER A 178 -4.18 -8.79 -0.73
C SER A 178 -3.26 -8.68 0.49
N GLY A 179 -3.61 -7.83 1.45
CA GLY A 179 -2.86 -7.62 2.70
C GLY A 179 -3.06 -8.70 3.77
N HIS A 180 -3.46 -9.92 3.40
CA HIS A 180 -3.55 -11.04 4.34
C HIS A 180 -2.15 -11.63 4.55
N TYR A 181 -1.79 -12.02 5.76
CA TYR A 181 -0.43 -12.54 6.04
C TYR A 181 -0.06 -13.78 5.21
N SER A 182 -1.01 -14.69 4.98
CA SER A 182 -0.81 -15.81 4.05
C SER A 182 -0.44 -15.35 2.64
N GLN A 183 -1.01 -14.24 2.19
CA GLN A 183 -0.69 -13.64 0.91
C GLN A 183 0.65 -12.89 0.94
N HIS A 184 1.04 -12.26 2.06
CA HIS A 184 2.39 -11.71 2.21
C HIS A 184 3.46 -12.81 2.09
N ARG A 185 3.26 -14.00 2.70
CA ARG A 185 4.16 -15.15 2.51
C ARG A 185 4.23 -15.57 1.05
N GLU A 186 3.08 -15.69 0.39
CA GLU A 186 3.01 -16.11 -1.01
C GLU A 186 3.69 -15.10 -1.95
N ILE A 187 3.48 -13.79 -1.75
CA ILE A 187 4.21 -12.75 -2.48
C ILE A 187 5.71 -12.88 -2.24
N GLY A 188 6.14 -13.04 -0.99
CA GLY A 188 7.54 -13.26 -0.63
C GLY A 188 8.15 -14.41 -1.41
N ARG A 189 7.51 -15.58 -1.36
CA ARG A 189 7.91 -16.78 -2.11
C ARG A 189 8.02 -16.51 -3.62
N LEU A 190 6.99 -15.90 -4.22
CA LEU A 190 6.95 -15.60 -5.65
C LEU A 190 8.01 -14.59 -6.08
N VAL A 191 8.28 -13.55 -5.28
CA VAL A 191 9.35 -12.58 -5.58
C VAL A 191 10.71 -13.25 -5.53
N GLN A 192 10.98 -14.11 -4.53
CA GLN A 192 12.25 -14.84 -4.44
C GLN A 192 12.44 -15.83 -5.60
N GLU A 193 11.38 -16.50 -6.03
CA GLU A 193 11.45 -17.51 -7.11
C GLU A 193 11.43 -16.91 -8.53
N LYS A 194 10.66 -15.85 -8.75
CA LYS A 194 10.31 -15.34 -10.09
C LYS A 194 10.60 -13.86 -10.30
N GLY A 195 10.94 -13.14 -9.23
CA GLY A 195 11.17 -11.70 -9.26
C GLY A 195 9.89 -10.85 -9.32
N TRP A 196 10.05 -9.56 -9.05
CA TRP A 196 8.96 -8.57 -9.08
C TRP A 196 8.28 -8.46 -10.45
N GLN A 197 9.05 -8.59 -11.52
CA GLN A 197 8.55 -8.45 -12.89
C GLN A 197 7.42 -9.44 -13.18
N TRP A 198 7.56 -10.69 -12.72
CA TRP A 198 6.52 -11.70 -12.89
C TRP A 198 5.21 -11.32 -12.18
N ILE A 199 5.29 -10.80 -10.95
CA ILE A 199 4.11 -10.33 -10.21
C ILE A 199 3.44 -9.17 -10.94
N ARG A 200 4.23 -8.21 -11.43
CA ARG A 200 3.71 -7.06 -12.20
C ARG A 200 2.97 -7.53 -13.44
N GLU A 201 3.51 -8.48 -14.18
CA GLU A 201 2.83 -9.07 -15.34
C GLU A 201 1.50 -9.72 -14.96
N GLN A 202 1.42 -10.45 -13.84
CA GLN A 202 0.14 -11.01 -13.37
C GLN A 202 -0.87 -9.92 -13.03
N VAL A 203 -0.41 -8.82 -12.42
CA VAL A 203 -1.25 -7.66 -12.08
C VAL A 203 -1.79 -7.01 -13.35
N GLN A 204 -0.93 -6.66 -14.30
CA GLN A 204 -1.33 -5.95 -15.52
C GLN A 204 -2.19 -6.84 -16.44
N ASN A 205 -1.92 -8.15 -16.48
CA ASN A 205 -2.73 -9.10 -17.26
C ASN A 205 -4.05 -9.51 -16.59
N SER A 206 -4.33 -9.05 -15.37
CA SER A 206 -5.61 -9.32 -14.71
C SER A 206 -6.80 -8.60 -15.36
N GLY A 207 -6.53 -7.70 -16.31
CA GLY A 207 -7.51 -6.78 -16.88
C GLY A 207 -7.87 -5.67 -15.89
N VAL A 208 -8.74 -4.75 -16.33
CA VAL A 208 -9.15 -3.59 -15.53
C VAL A 208 -10.62 -3.69 -15.12
N PHE A 209 -10.99 -3.02 -14.02
CA PHE A 209 -12.38 -2.79 -13.68
C PHE A 209 -12.99 -1.76 -14.61
N GLU A 210 -14.10 -2.13 -15.24
CA GLU A 210 -14.94 -1.20 -15.97
C GLU A 210 -15.60 -0.23 -14.98
N THR A 211 -15.57 1.07 -15.30
CA THR A 211 -16.30 2.07 -14.52
C THR A 211 -17.79 1.83 -14.69
N GLU A 212 -18.57 1.79 -13.60
CA GLU A 212 -20.01 2.07 -13.73
C GLU A 212 -20.13 3.52 -14.23
N ASP A 213 -20.98 3.77 -15.23
CA ASP A 213 -21.20 5.10 -15.81
C ASP A 213 -21.62 6.09 -14.71
N ILE A 214 -20.66 6.80 -14.14
CA ILE A 214 -20.90 7.95 -13.28
C ILE A 214 -20.71 9.19 -14.15
N PRO A 215 -21.69 10.11 -14.22
CA PRO A 215 -21.52 11.37 -14.94
C PRO A 215 -20.24 12.04 -14.46
N LYS A 216 -19.31 12.35 -15.37
CA LYS A 216 -18.06 13.05 -15.06
C LYS A 216 -18.36 14.22 -14.13
N GLN A 217 -17.89 14.15 -12.89
CA GLN A 217 -17.79 15.35 -12.07
C GLN A 217 -16.65 16.16 -12.68
N THR A 218 -17.00 17.26 -13.34
CA THR A 218 -16.05 18.27 -13.80
C THR A 218 -15.18 18.69 -12.63
N SER A 219 -13.87 18.61 -12.83
CA SER A 219 -12.88 19.02 -11.84
C SER A 219 -13.00 20.53 -11.61
N ILE A 220 -12.77 20.99 -10.38
CA ILE A 220 -12.65 22.42 -10.09
C ILE A 220 -11.46 23.07 -10.82
N LEU A 221 -10.54 22.25 -11.35
CA LEU A 221 -9.42 22.69 -12.18
C LEU A 221 -9.81 22.92 -13.64
N ASP A 222 -10.98 22.46 -14.08
CA ASP A 222 -11.52 22.70 -15.43
C ASP A 222 -12.32 24.02 -15.51
N LEU A 223 -12.43 24.77 -14.40
CA LEU A 223 -13.20 26.02 -14.31
C LEU A 223 -12.38 27.30 -14.46
N ASN A 224 -11.08 27.20 -14.75
CA ASN A 224 -10.19 28.37 -14.91
C ASN A 224 -9.51 28.44 -16.28
N LEU A 225 -10.27 28.16 -17.34
CA LEU A 225 -9.89 28.52 -18.70
C LEU A 225 -11.09 29.20 -19.37
N ASP A 226 -11.31 30.46 -19.01
CA ASP A 226 -11.91 31.50 -19.86
C ASP A 226 -11.21 32.83 -19.54
#